data_AF-A0A2H0WHN2-F1
#
_entry.id   AF-A0A2H0WHN2-F1
#
_cell.length_a   1.000
_cell.length_b   1.000
_cell.length_c   1.000
_cell.angle_alpha   90.00
_cell.angle_beta   90.00
_cell.angle_gamma   90.00
#
_symmetry.space_group_name_H-M   'P 1'
#
loop_
_entity.id
_entity.type
_entity.pdbx_description
1 polymer ?
#
loop_
_entity_poly.entity_id
_entity_poly.type
_entity_poly.pdbx_seq_one_letter_code
_entity_poly.pdbx_strand_id
1 'polypeptide(L)'
;MFVAFFESVKYVGHLLPISFLRVFLGYYYLQQALEKFRGDYLIRPRLAAQVADILPSLQIPAWYKLFLENLVVPNWQAFAFVILGLEFAIAISYIFGYVVRPMALLGVFLAFNMLILNGTQYDELYKTLIAIHFTMAWVGAGRCLGLDYYFFKRRRGIWW
;
A
#
# COMPACT_ATOMS: atom_id res chain seq x y z
N MET A 1 24.33 2.21 -12.10
CA MET A 1 22.98 2.48 -11.56
C MET A 1 22.41 3.79 -12.13
N PHE A 2 23.06 4.94 -11.92
CA PHE A 2 22.59 6.24 -12.42
C PHE A 2 22.43 6.32 -13.95
N VAL A 3 23.33 5.71 -14.74
CA VAL A 3 23.19 5.67 -16.21
C VAL A 3 21.91 4.92 -16.64
N ALA A 4 21.60 3.79 -16.00
CA ALA A 4 20.37 3.04 -16.27
C ALA A 4 19.11 3.82 -15.85
N PHE A 5 19.20 4.62 -14.79
CA PHE A 5 18.10 5.50 -14.37
C PHE A 5 17.73 6.52 -15.45
N PHE A 6 18.72 7.21 -16.02
CA PHE A 6 18.48 8.16 -17.12
C PHE A 6 18.12 7.46 -18.44
N GLU A 7 18.65 6.26 -18.72
CA GLU A 7 18.22 5.44 -19.86
C GLU A 7 16.72 5.10 -19.80
N SER A 8 16.18 4.83 -18.60
CA SER A 8 14.76 4.49 -18.43
C SER A 8 13.83 5.60 -18.95
N VAL A 9 14.24 6.87 -18.88
CA VAL A 9 13.47 8.01 -19.40
C VAL A 9 13.38 7.97 -20.92
N LYS A 10 14.45 7.56 -21.60
CA LYS A 10 14.50 7.50 -23.07
C LYS A 10 13.70 6.33 -23.63
N TYR A 11 13.77 5.16 -22.99
CA TYR A 11 13.13 3.94 -23.48
C TYR A 11 11.70 3.73 -22.96
N VAL A 12 11.36 4.30 -21.81
CA VAL A 12 10.08 4.09 -21.11
C VAL A 12 9.41 5.44 -20.79
N GLY A 13 9.73 6.49 -21.57
CA GLY A 13 9.28 7.86 -21.35
C GLY A 13 7.75 8.04 -21.34
N HIS A 14 7.01 7.18 -22.03
CA HIS A 14 5.54 7.21 -21.99
C HIS A 14 4.95 6.85 -20.61
N LEU A 15 5.72 6.20 -19.72
CA LEU A 15 5.30 5.86 -18.36
C LEU A 15 5.73 6.90 -17.31
N LEU A 16 6.21 8.07 -17.74
CA LEU A 16 6.58 9.18 -16.84
C LEU A 16 5.43 9.62 -15.91
N PRO A 17 4.18 9.81 -16.38
CA PRO A 17 3.08 10.20 -15.50
C PRO A 17 2.83 9.20 -14.36
N ILE A 18 2.97 7.91 -14.66
CA ILE A 18 2.80 6.82 -13.68
C ILE A 18 3.94 6.83 -12.65
N SER A 19 5.15 7.21 -13.06
CA SER A 19 6.29 7.35 -12.16
C SER A 19 6.11 8.50 -11.18
N PHE A 20 5.56 9.63 -11.63
CA PHE A 20 5.20 10.74 -10.75
C PHE A 20 4.07 10.35 -9.80
N LEU A 21 3.03 9.67 -10.29
CA LEU A 21 1.95 9.15 -9.46
C LEU A 21 2.49 8.17 -8.39
N ARG A 22 3.45 7.31 -8.75
CA ARG A 22 4.12 6.39 -7.83
C ARG A 22 4.82 7.15 -6.71
N VAL A 23 5.65 8.13 -7.03
CA VAL A 23 6.38 8.92 -6.01
C VAL A 23 5.40 9.72 -5.15
N PHE A 24 4.36 10.30 -5.75
CA PHE A 24 3.31 11.01 -5.02
C PHE A 24 2.59 10.11 -4.02
N LEU A 25 2.15 8.91 -4.45
CA LEU A 25 1.54 7.95 -3.53
C LEU A 25 2.52 7.44 -2.48
N GLY A 26 3.79 7.25 -2.83
CA GLY A 26 4.83 6.90 -1.88
C GLY A 26 4.96 7.95 -0.77
N TYR A 27 4.94 9.23 -1.13
CA TYR A 27 4.93 10.33 -0.17
C TYR A 27 3.64 10.35 0.68
N TYR A 28 2.48 10.13 0.05
CA TYR A 28 1.20 10.05 0.76
C TYR A 28 1.18 8.96 1.84
N TYR A 29 1.62 7.74 1.51
CA TYR A 29 1.72 6.66 2.50
C TYR A 29 2.79 6.93 3.55
N LEU A 30 3.90 7.57 3.19
CA LEU A 30 4.92 7.96 4.17
C LEU A 30 4.33 8.91 5.21
N GLN A 31 3.55 9.90 4.76
CA GLN A 31 2.88 10.84 5.63
C GLN A 31 1.88 10.13 6.56
N GLN A 32 1.02 9.26 6.01
CA GLN A 32 0.08 8.48 6.82
C GLN A 32 0.78 7.61 7.86
N ALA A 33 1.84 6.91 7.45
CA ALA A 33 2.60 6.04 8.33
C ALA A 33 3.29 6.85 9.44
N LEU A 34 3.85 8.02 9.12
CA LEU A 34 4.45 8.92 10.11
C LEU A 34 3.43 9.49 11.08
N GLU A 35 2.25 9.88 10.61
CA GLU A 35 1.15 10.36 11.46
C GLU A 35 0.67 9.25 12.41
N LYS A 36 0.54 8.01 11.93
CA LYS A 36 0.19 6.86 12.78
C LYS A 36 1.31 6.49 13.76
N PHE A 37 2.57 6.59 13.33
CA PHE A 37 3.72 6.28 14.16
C PHE A 37 3.94 7.29 15.29
N ARG A 38 3.77 8.58 14.99
CA ARG A 38 3.88 9.67 15.98
C ARG A 38 2.64 9.79 16.86
N GLY A 39 1.50 9.32 16.37
CA GLY A 39 0.24 9.32 17.10
C GLY A 39 0.07 8.12 18.03
N ASP A 40 -1.10 8.06 18.65
CA ASP A 40 -1.44 7.02 19.62
C ASP A 40 -1.87 5.67 18.97
N TYR A 41 -1.61 5.45 17.69
CA TYR A 41 -2.14 4.29 16.95
C TYR A 41 -1.61 2.94 17.48
N LEU A 42 -0.37 2.92 17.98
CA LEU A 42 0.28 1.75 18.58
C LEU A 42 0.00 1.61 20.09
N ILE A 43 -0.45 2.68 20.74
CA ILE A 43 -0.57 2.77 22.20
C ILE A 43 -2.01 2.52 22.64
N ARG A 44 -2.98 3.04 21.89
CA ARG A 44 -4.41 2.89 22.17
C ARG A 44 -5.04 1.88 21.21
N PRO A 45 -6.08 1.12 21.65
CA PRO A 45 -6.78 0.14 20.84
C PRO A 45 -7.71 0.76 19.78
N ARG A 46 -7.20 1.72 18.99
CA ARG A 46 -7.98 2.42 17.94
C ARG A 46 -8.48 1.46 16.88
N LEU A 47 -7.67 0.47 16.48
CA LEU A 47 -8.06 -0.55 15.52
C LEU A 47 -9.22 -1.39 16.06
N ALA A 48 -9.17 -1.82 17.32
CA ALA A 48 -10.24 -2.57 17.95
C ALA A 48 -11.52 -1.75 18.10
N ALA A 49 -11.40 -0.47 18.48
CA ALA A 49 -12.53 0.46 18.56
C ALA A 49 -13.20 0.66 17.18
N GLN A 50 -12.41 0.91 16.13
CA GLN A 50 -12.93 1.02 14.76
C GLN A 50 -13.68 -0.24 14.32
N VAL A 51 -13.12 -1.42 14.60
CA VAL A 51 -13.78 -2.70 14.28
C VAL A 51 -15.10 -2.83 15.04
N ALA A 52 -15.11 -2.54 16.34
CA ALA A 52 -16.30 -2.60 17.19
C ALA A 52 -17.43 -1.66 16.70
N ASP A 53 -17.07 -0.44 16.29
CA ASP A 53 -18.02 0.56 15.80
C ASP A 53 -18.68 0.16 14.47
N ILE A 54 -17.94 -0.54 13.62
CA ILE A 54 -18.35 -0.82 12.23
C ILE A 54 -19.05 -2.17 12.10
N LEU A 55 -18.71 -3.14 12.95
CA LEU A 55 -19.33 -4.48 13.02
C LEU A 55 -20.87 -4.52 12.90
N PRO A 56 -21.64 -3.63 13.56
CA PRO A 56 -23.11 -3.65 13.45
C PRO A 56 -23.63 -3.13 12.09
N SER A 57 -22.88 -2.24 11.43
CA SER A 57 -23.29 -1.61 10.16
C SER A 57 -22.87 -2.40 8.92
N LEU A 58 -21.89 -3.30 9.05
CA LEU A 58 -21.23 -3.90 7.90
C LEU A 58 -21.85 -5.25 7.51
N GLN A 59 -22.35 -5.34 6.27
CA GLN A 59 -22.81 -6.60 5.68
C GLN A 59 -21.62 -7.42 5.19
N ILE A 60 -20.82 -7.92 6.12
CA ILE A 60 -19.64 -8.76 5.85
C ILE A 60 -20.02 -10.24 5.94
N PRO A 61 -19.39 -11.14 5.16
CA PRO A 61 -19.43 -12.58 5.41
C PRO A 61 -19.13 -12.98 6.86
N ALA A 62 -19.92 -13.90 7.42
CA ALA A 62 -19.81 -14.32 8.82
C ALA A 62 -18.41 -14.84 9.22
N TRP A 63 -17.69 -15.49 8.29
CA TRP A 63 -16.33 -15.98 8.54
C TRP A 63 -15.33 -14.83 8.81
N TYR A 64 -15.47 -13.72 8.08
CA TYR A 64 -14.58 -12.57 8.23
C TYR A 64 -14.95 -11.77 9.48
N LYS A 65 -16.23 -11.70 9.83
CA LYS A 65 -16.69 -11.16 11.11
C LYS A 65 -16.03 -11.88 12.30
N LEU A 66 -16.08 -13.21 12.31
CA LEU A 66 -15.45 -14.03 13.36
C LEU A 66 -13.93 -13.86 13.40
N PHE A 67 -13.27 -13.67 12.25
CA PHE A 67 -11.84 -13.37 12.19
C PHE A 67 -11.51 -12.02 12.85
N LEU A 68 -12.30 -10.98 12.57
CA LEU A 68 -12.09 -9.66 13.17
C LEU A 68 -12.30 -9.70 14.69
N GLU A 69 -13.39 -10.30 15.16
CA GLU A 69 -13.73 -10.35 16.59
C GLU A 69 -12.77 -11.24 17.40
N ASN A 70 -12.41 -12.42 16.89
CA ASN A 70 -11.64 -13.40 17.68
C ASN A 70 -10.13 -13.28 17.49
N LEU A 71 -9.65 -12.68 16.39
CA LEU A 71 -8.21 -12.58 16.12
C LEU A 71 -7.73 -11.13 16.13
N VAL A 72 -8.40 -10.23 15.40
CA VAL A 72 -7.93 -8.85 15.21
C VAL A 72 -8.17 -7.97 16.43
N VAL A 73 -9.35 -8.03 17.03
CA VAL A 73 -9.69 -7.25 18.24
C VAL A 73 -8.78 -7.60 19.44
N PRO A 74 -8.59 -8.89 19.81
CA PRO A 74 -7.72 -9.21 20.95
C PRO A 74 -6.23 -8.96 20.67
N ASN A 75 -5.77 -9.14 19.42
CA ASN A 75 -4.36 -8.92 19.04
C ASN A 75 -4.15 -7.59 18.30
N TRP A 76 -4.96 -6.57 18.60
CA TRP A 76 -5.03 -5.32 17.85
C TRP A 76 -3.65 -4.63 17.71
N GLN A 77 -2.80 -4.72 18.72
CA GLN A 77 -1.48 -4.07 18.73
C GLN A 77 -0.54 -4.69 17.69
N ALA A 78 -0.57 -6.02 17.54
CA ALA A 78 0.22 -6.74 16.54
C ALA A 78 -0.26 -6.39 15.12
N PHE A 79 -1.57 -6.37 14.89
CA PHE A 79 -2.14 -5.98 13.59
C PHE A 79 -1.86 -4.51 13.26
N ALA A 80 -1.97 -3.60 14.23
CA ALA A 80 -1.62 -2.20 14.06
C ALA A 80 -0.15 -2.02 13.66
N PHE A 81 0.75 -2.79 14.28
CA PHE A 81 2.17 -2.79 13.91
C PHE A 81 2.42 -3.31 12.49
N VAL A 82 1.75 -4.40 12.10
CA VAL A 82 1.85 -4.95 10.73
C VAL A 82 1.32 -3.97 9.69
N ILE A 83 0.17 -3.35 9.93
CA ILE A 83 -0.43 -2.34 9.05
C ILE A 83 0.53 -1.17 8.86
N LEU A 84 1.05 -0.63 9.96
CA LEU A 84 1.99 0.49 9.93
C LEU A 84 3.30 0.12 9.23
N GLY A 85 3.86 -1.06 9.51
CA GLY A 85 5.04 -1.56 8.84
C GLY A 85 4.83 -1.73 7.33
N LEU A 86 3.63 -2.16 6.92
CA LEU A 86 3.29 -2.31 5.51
C LEU A 86 3.16 -0.94 4.81
N GLU A 87 2.55 0.06 5.46
CA GLU A 87 2.47 1.41 4.93
C GLU A 87 3.87 2.03 4.71
N PHE A 88 4.79 1.83 5.67
CA PHE A 88 6.19 2.24 5.49
C PHE A 88 6.88 1.49 4.35
N ALA A 89 6.68 0.17 4.23
CA ALA A 89 7.29 -0.63 3.18
C ALA A 89 6.80 -0.19 1.79
N ILE A 90 5.50 0.05 1.62
CA ILE A 90 4.90 0.56 0.38
C ILE A 90 5.45 1.95 0.06
N ALA A 91 5.49 2.85 1.05
CA ALA A 91 5.99 4.21 0.89
C ALA A 91 7.44 4.23 0.37
N ILE A 92 8.33 3.50 1.05
CA ILE A 92 9.75 3.41 0.69
C ILE A 92 9.89 2.77 -0.70
N SER A 93 9.19 1.68 -0.96
CA SER A 93 9.20 1.00 -2.26
C SER A 93 8.81 1.93 -3.41
N TYR A 94 7.76 2.73 -3.23
CA TYR A 94 7.24 3.64 -4.25
C TYR A 94 8.14 4.86 -4.47
N ILE A 95 8.74 5.40 -3.41
CA ILE A 95 9.68 6.53 -3.53
C ILE A 95 10.93 6.09 -4.29
N PHE A 96 11.56 4.98 -3.87
CA PHE A 96 12.79 4.50 -4.51
C PHE A 96 12.55 3.74 -5.82
N GLY A 97 11.31 3.30 -6.05
CA GLY A 97 10.97 2.45 -7.19
C GLY A 97 11.65 1.09 -7.12
N TYR A 98 11.73 0.50 -5.91
CA TYR A 98 12.33 -0.82 -5.67
C TYR A 98 11.26 -1.81 -5.21
N VAL A 99 11.12 -2.94 -5.91
CA VAL A 99 10.18 -4.02 -5.62
C VAL A 99 8.73 -3.52 -5.70
N VAL A 100 8.45 -2.64 -6.66
CA VAL A 100 7.17 -1.91 -6.76
C VAL A 100 6.01 -2.86 -7.06
N ARG A 101 6.23 -3.90 -7.87
CA ARG A 101 5.17 -4.85 -8.26
C ARG A 101 4.56 -5.62 -7.08
N PRO A 102 5.34 -6.37 -6.28
CA PRO A 102 4.77 -7.06 -5.13
C PRO A 102 4.32 -6.10 -4.03
N MET A 103 4.97 -4.95 -3.85
CA MET A 103 4.50 -3.94 -2.89
C MET A 103 3.17 -3.32 -3.31
N ALA A 104 2.95 -3.14 -4.61
CA ALA A 104 1.66 -2.70 -5.13
C ALA A 104 0.55 -3.73 -4.90
N LEU A 105 0.83 -5.03 -5.04
CA LEU A 105 -0.13 -6.09 -4.69
C LEU A 105 -0.45 -6.08 -3.18
N LEU A 106 0.54 -5.89 -2.32
CA LEU A 106 0.31 -5.73 -0.88
C LEU A 106 -0.48 -4.46 -0.58
N GLY A 107 -0.26 -3.37 -1.31
CA GLY A 107 -1.05 -2.15 -1.17
C GLY A 107 -2.50 -2.29 -1.65
N VAL A 108 -2.77 -3.12 -2.67
CA VAL A 108 -4.16 -3.52 -3.01
C VAL A 108 -4.79 -4.25 -1.83
N PHE A 109 -4.08 -5.22 -1.24
CA PHE A 109 -4.58 -5.95 -0.08
C PHE A 109 -4.84 -5.03 1.12
N LEU A 110 -3.91 -4.12 1.41
CA LEU A 110 -4.06 -3.12 2.47
C LEU A 110 -5.27 -2.22 2.22
N ALA A 111 -5.38 -1.63 1.03
CA ALA A 111 -6.48 -0.74 0.68
C ALA A 111 -7.84 -1.46 0.71
N PHE A 112 -7.88 -2.74 0.34
CA PHE A 112 -9.09 -3.58 0.46
C PHE A 112 -9.48 -3.82 1.92
N ASN A 113 -8.53 -4.13 2.81
CA ASN A 113 -8.82 -4.24 4.24
C ASN A 113 -9.29 -2.91 4.82
N MET A 114 -8.66 -1.80 4.43
CA MET A 114 -9.05 -0.47 4.88
C MET A 114 -10.42 -0.03 4.36
N LEU A 115 -10.81 -0.45 3.15
CA LEU A 115 -12.16 -0.26 2.61
C LEU A 115 -13.22 -0.87 3.54
N ILE A 116 -12.97 -2.09 4.02
CA ILE A 116 -13.87 -2.79 4.93
C ILE A 116 -13.84 -2.12 6.32
N LEU A 117 -12.68 -1.72 6.80
CA LEU A 117 -12.49 -1.20 8.16
C LEU A 117 -12.81 0.28 8.35
N ASN A 118 -13.02 1.07 7.30
CA ASN A 118 -13.30 2.52 7.44
C ASN A 118 -14.74 2.90 7.07
N GLY A 119 -15.59 1.93 6.73
CA GLY A 119 -17.00 2.15 6.40
C GLY A 119 -17.20 3.06 5.18
N THR A 120 -18.39 3.68 5.09
CA THR A 120 -18.83 4.43 3.90
C THR A 120 -18.15 5.79 3.72
N GLN A 121 -17.56 6.36 4.77
CA GLN A 121 -17.00 7.71 4.73
C GLN A 121 -15.79 7.84 3.77
N TYR A 122 -15.03 6.77 3.58
CA TYR A 122 -13.81 6.77 2.76
C TYR A 122 -13.85 5.72 1.63
N ASP A 123 -15.04 5.23 1.31
CA ASP A 123 -15.24 4.13 0.36
C ASP A 123 -14.69 4.46 -1.05
N GLU A 124 -14.96 5.65 -1.56
CA GLU A 124 -14.46 6.12 -2.85
C GLU A 124 -12.92 6.27 -2.88
N LEU A 125 -12.33 6.75 -1.78
CA LEU A 125 -10.89 6.89 -1.65
C LEU A 125 -10.20 5.53 -1.73
N TYR A 126 -10.65 4.54 -0.95
CA TYR A 126 -10.02 3.23 -0.95
C TYR A 126 -10.27 2.46 -2.26
N LYS A 127 -11.43 2.62 -2.91
CA LYS A 127 -11.68 2.09 -4.27
C LYS A 127 -10.72 2.66 -5.31
N THR A 128 -10.50 3.97 -5.29
CA THR A 128 -9.54 4.61 -6.20
C THR A 128 -8.10 4.18 -5.90
N LEU A 129 -7.71 4.08 -4.63
CA LEU A 129 -6.40 3.55 -4.23
C LEU A 129 -6.21 2.11 -4.73
N ILE A 130 -7.19 1.22 -4.57
CA ILE A 130 -7.12 -0.16 -5.09
C ILE A 130 -6.84 -0.15 -6.60
N ALA A 131 -7.58 0.64 -7.38
CA ALA A 131 -7.39 0.74 -8.82
C ALA A 131 -5.97 1.24 -9.18
N ILE A 132 -5.47 2.25 -8.45
CA ILE A 132 -4.12 2.78 -8.69
C ILE A 132 -3.04 1.75 -8.35
N HIS A 133 -3.15 1.04 -7.22
CA HIS A 133 -2.16 0.02 -6.86
C HIS A 133 -2.19 -1.14 -7.85
N PHE A 134 -3.37 -1.55 -8.30
CA PHE A 134 -3.50 -2.60 -9.30
C PHE A 134 -2.86 -2.20 -10.64
N THR A 135 -3.09 -0.96 -11.09
CA THR A 135 -2.43 -0.44 -12.31
C THR A 135 -0.90 -0.34 -12.16
N MET A 136 -0.39 0.06 -10.98
CA MET A 136 1.05 0.08 -10.71
C MET A 136 1.68 -1.31 -10.74
N ALA A 137 0.98 -2.32 -10.19
CA ALA A 137 1.39 -3.72 -10.24
C ALA A 137 1.41 -4.23 -11.69
N TRP A 138 0.37 -3.94 -12.47
CA TRP A 138 0.20 -4.40 -13.84
C TRP A 138 1.24 -3.80 -14.80
N VAL A 139 1.36 -2.47 -14.79
CA VAL A 139 2.28 -1.74 -15.68
C VAL A 139 3.74 -1.97 -15.28
N GLY A 140 4.01 -2.27 -14.00
CA GLY A 140 5.38 -2.36 -13.49
C GLY A 140 6.01 -0.97 -13.38
N ALA A 141 5.36 -0.07 -12.64
CA ALA A 141 5.77 1.33 -12.49
C ALA A 141 7.19 1.53 -11.93
N GLY A 142 7.83 0.51 -11.37
CA GLY A 142 9.24 0.55 -10.96
C GLY A 142 10.24 0.63 -12.12
N ARG A 143 9.84 0.24 -13.33
CA ARG A 143 10.73 0.18 -14.51
C ARG A 143 11.01 1.53 -15.14
N CYS A 144 10.28 2.59 -14.78
CA CYS A 144 10.52 3.95 -15.21
C CYS A 144 10.93 4.78 -13.98
N LEU A 145 12.07 5.46 -14.04
CA LEU A 145 12.60 6.28 -12.93
C LEU A 145 12.64 5.55 -11.58
N GLY A 146 12.89 4.25 -11.57
CA GLY A 146 12.96 3.42 -10.36
C GLY A 146 14.16 2.47 -10.40
N LEU A 147 14.57 2.00 -9.22
CA LEU A 147 15.65 1.03 -9.09
C LEU A 147 15.32 -0.33 -9.74
N ASP A 148 14.04 -0.66 -9.92
CA ASP A 148 13.61 -1.89 -10.61
C ASP A 148 14.13 -1.97 -12.04
N TYR A 149 14.31 -0.85 -12.74
CA TYR A 149 14.89 -0.86 -14.09
C TYR A 149 16.31 -1.42 -14.12
N TYR A 150 17.12 -1.10 -13.10
CA TYR A 150 18.49 -1.59 -12.99
C TYR A 150 18.53 -3.11 -12.79
N PHE A 151 17.66 -3.64 -11.94
CA PHE A 151 17.58 -5.08 -11.69
C PHE A 151 16.91 -5.84 -12.84
N PHE A 152 15.89 -5.27 -13.47
CA PHE A 152 15.24 -5.85 -14.64
C PHE A 152 16.22 -6.04 -15.81
N LYS A 153 17.13 -5.09 -16.04
CA LYS A 153 18.19 -5.20 -17.07
C LYS A 153 19.16 -6.36 -16.79
N ARG A 154 19.38 -6.70 -15.51
CA ARG A 154 20.31 -7.76 -15.07
C ARG A 154 19.64 -9.12 -14.88
N ARG A 155 18.37 -9.17 -14.44
CA ARG A 155 17.54 -10.36 -14.27
C ARG A 155 16.10 -10.05 -14.67
N ARG A 156 15.62 -10.65 -15.77
CA ARG A 156 14.24 -10.53 -16.27
C ARG A 156 13.25 -11.37 -15.45
N GLY A 157 13.18 -11.11 -14.15
CA GLY A 157 12.23 -11.77 -13.24
C GLY A 157 10.85 -11.12 -13.28
N ILE A 158 9.80 -11.89 -12.95
CA ILE A 158 8.41 -11.43 -12.85
C ILE A 158 8.24 -10.34 -11.76
N TRP A 159 9.13 -10.36 -10.77
CA TRP A 159 9.14 -9.46 -9.61
C TRP A 159 9.62 -8.04 -9.88
N TRP A 160 10.27 -7.79 -11.04
CA TRP A 160 10.86 -6.50 -11.43
C TRP A 160 10.18 -5.94 -12.69
#